data_AF-A0A1I2YI55-F1
#
_entry.id   AF-A0A1I2YI55-F1
#
_cell.length_a   1.000
_cell.length_b   1.000
_cell.length_c   1.000
_cell.angle_alpha   90.00
_cell.angle_beta   90.00
_cell.angle_gamma   90.00
#
_symmetry.space_group_name_H-M   'P 1'
#
loop_
_entity.id
_entity.type
_entity.pdbx_description
1 polymer ?
#
loop_
_entity_poly.entity_id
_entity_poly.type
_entity_poly.pdbx_seq_one_letter_code
_entity_poly.pdbx_strand_id
1 'polypeptide(L)'
;MPSYAVYIRTKEGHVERMKNVVSHLPHIARSSPGTSNPYVHEEPLVGFPESTVLWAARTGPSVGIAPLSPDLGVRAAGSPSVGMKESA
;
A
#
# COMPACT_ATOMS: atom_id res chain seq x y z
N MET A 1 5.90 12.55 -7.32
CA MET A 1 6.42 11.17 -7.17
C MET A 1 5.71 10.54 -5.97
N PRO A 2 5.08 9.37 -6.08
CA PRO A 2 4.45 8.75 -4.93
C PRO A 2 5.50 8.41 -3.87
N SER A 3 5.14 8.58 -2.61
CA SER A 3 6.04 8.38 -1.46
C SER A 3 5.50 7.27 -0.57
N TYR A 4 6.38 6.38 -0.15
CA TYR A 4 6.03 5.18 0.61
C TYR A 4 6.82 5.10 1.91
N ALA A 5 6.15 4.70 2.98
CA ALA A 5 6.77 4.22 4.20
C ALA A 5 7.40 2.85 3.93
N VAL A 6 8.54 2.59 4.54
CA VAL A 6 9.23 1.30 4.44
C VAL A 6 8.98 0.48 5.70
N TYR A 7 8.66 -0.79 5.51
CA TYR A 7 8.38 -1.76 6.54
C TYR A 7 9.34 -2.95 6.46
N ILE A 8 9.65 -3.54 7.60
CA ILE A 8 10.38 -4.81 7.70
C ILE A 8 9.48 -5.80 8.42
N ARG A 9 9.28 -6.98 7.82
CA ARG A 9 8.76 -8.16 8.51
C ARG A 9 9.93 -9.05 8.90
N THR A 10 10.06 -9.39 10.17
CA THR A 10 11.11 -10.26 10.67
C THR A 10 10.79 -11.74 10.43
N LYS A 11 11.73 -12.65 10.76
CA LYS A 11 11.50 -14.10 10.66
C LYS A 11 10.38 -14.58 11.60
N GLU A 12 10.27 -13.91 12.75
CA GLU A 12 9.27 -14.17 13.78
C GLU A 12 7.90 -13.59 13.42
N GLY A 13 7.81 -12.85 12.31
CA GLY A 13 6.58 -12.21 11.85
C GLY A 13 6.31 -10.83 12.45
N HIS A 14 7.25 -10.28 13.25
CA HIS A 14 7.11 -8.91 13.74
C HIS A 14 7.23 -7.93 12.58
N VAL A 15 6.36 -6.92 12.58
CA VAL A 15 6.35 -5.86 11.57
C VAL A 15 6.83 -4.57 12.21
N GLU A 16 7.81 -3.93 11.58
CA GLU A 16 8.39 -2.67 12.02
C GLU A 16 8.34 -1.63 10.93
N ARG A 17 7.93 -0.41 11.28
CA ARG A 17 7.95 0.75 10.38
C ARG A 17 9.28 1.49 10.53
N MET A 18 10.04 1.60 9.45
CA MET A 18 11.33 2.28 9.44
C MET A 18 11.13 3.79 9.63
N LYS A 19 11.70 4.33 10.71
CA LYS A 19 11.62 5.77 11.00
C LYS A 19 12.54 6.54 10.07
N ASN A 20 12.08 7.68 9.57
CA ASN A 20 12.83 8.60 8.69
C ASN A 20 13.30 8.00 7.36
N VAL A 21 12.73 6.87 6.93
CA VAL A 21 12.99 6.28 5.62
C VAL A 21 11.74 6.44 4.77
N VAL A 22 11.86 7.16 3.66
CA VAL A 22 10.81 7.32 2.65
C VAL A 22 11.34 6.82 1.32
N SER A 23 10.58 5.93 0.69
CA SER A 23 10.90 5.43 -0.64
C SER A 23 10.11 6.20 -1.69
N HIS A 24 10.82 6.79 -2.65
CA HIS A 24 10.23 7.48 -3.79
C HIS A 24 10.31 6.59 -5.02
N LEU A 25 9.59 5.47 -4.99
CA LEU A 25 9.58 4.55 -6.12
C LEU A 25 8.74 5.16 -7.26
N PRO A 26 9.35 5.37 -8.45
CA PRO A 26 8.59 5.79 -9.61
C PRO A 26 7.71 4.62 -10.04
N HIS A 27 6.41 4.73 -9.74
CA HIS A 27 5.35 3.95 -10.39
C HIS A 27 5.29 2.45 -10.08
N ILE A 28 5.23 2.11 -8.80
CA ILE A 28 4.70 0.81 -8.34
C ILE A 28 3.26 0.56 -8.84
N ALA A 29 2.54 1.65 -9.13
CA ALA A 29 1.17 1.66 -9.61
C ALA A 29 1.02 1.51 -11.15
N ARG A 30 2.10 1.55 -11.94
CA ARG A 30 2.00 1.39 -13.39
C ARG A 30 3.12 0.46 -13.84
N SER A 31 2.78 -0.82 -13.97
CA SER A 31 3.57 -1.82 -14.67
C SER A 31 4.02 -1.24 -16.01
N SER A 32 5.20 -0.65 -16.05
CA SER A 32 5.80 -0.24 -17.32
C SER A 32 6.18 -1.53 -18.05
N PRO A 33 5.96 -1.66 -19.37
CA PRO A 33 6.30 -2.88 -20.09
C PRO A 33 7.80 -3.12 -19.95
N GLY A 34 8.20 -4.09 -19.11
CA GLY A 34 9.60 -4.42 -18.83
C GLY A 34 10.04 -4.27 -17.37
N THR A 35 9.23 -3.71 -16.47
CA THR A 35 9.55 -3.66 -15.03
C THR A 35 8.50 -4.41 -14.22
N SER A 36 8.86 -5.58 -13.70
CA SER A 36 8.05 -6.28 -12.71
C SER A 36 8.16 -5.55 -11.38
N ASN A 37 7.02 -5.12 -10.84
CA ASN A 37 6.96 -4.63 -9.47
C ASN A 37 7.35 -5.79 -8.52
N PRO A 38 8.37 -5.65 -7.66
CA PRO A 38 8.73 -6.71 -6.72
C PRO A 38 7.77 -6.81 -5.54
N TYR A 39 7.00 -5.76 -5.22
CA TYR A 39 6.07 -5.71 -4.09
C TYR A 39 4.66 -6.09 -4.52
N VAL A 40 4.38 -7.39 -4.57
CA VAL A 40 3.12 -7.95 -5.12
C VAL A 40 2.20 -8.57 -4.07
N HIS A 41 2.67 -8.71 -2.83
CA HIS A 41 1.92 -9.38 -1.78
C HIS A 41 1.31 -8.37 -0.82
N GLU A 42 0.02 -8.11 -0.99
CA GLU A 42 -0.73 -7.17 -0.16
C GLU A 42 -1.14 -7.78 1.19
N GLU A 43 -0.96 -7.02 2.27
CA GLU A 43 -1.36 -7.40 3.63
C GLU A 43 -1.86 -6.17 4.41
N PRO A 44 -2.93 -6.28 5.23
CA PRO A 44 -3.38 -5.19 6.08
C PRO A 44 -2.40 -4.96 7.24
N LEU A 45 -2.16 -3.68 7.56
CA LEU A 45 -1.41 -3.27 8.74
C LEU A 45 -2.37 -2.87 9.86
N VAL A 46 -2.15 -3.42 11.06
CA VAL A 46 -2.94 -3.10 12.26
C VAL A 46 -2.07 -2.34 13.25
N GLY A 47 -2.56 -1.20 13.75
CA GLY A 47 -1.83 -0.36 14.71
C GLY A 47 -0.77 0.56 14.11
N PHE A 48 -0.75 0.69 12.77
CA PHE A 48 0.14 1.58 12.04
C PHE A 48 -0.63 2.75 11.39
N PRO A 49 0.06 3.86 11.05
CA PRO A 49 -0.59 4.98 10.37
C PRO A 49 -1.03 4.66 8.93
N GLU A 50 -0.37 3.70 8.27
CA GLU A 50 -0.78 3.20 6.96
C GLU A 50 -1.64 1.93 7.10
N SER A 51 -2.65 1.78 6.24
CA SER A 51 -3.63 0.68 6.33
C SER A 51 -3.16 -0.64 5.71
N THR A 52 -2.27 -0.55 4.72
CA THR A 52 -1.92 -1.67 3.85
C THR A 52 -0.45 -1.60 3.48
N VAL A 53 0.21 -2.75 3.46
CA VAL A 53 1.59 -2.91 3.00
C VAL A 53 1.65 -3.89 1.83
N LEU A 54 2.50 -3.58 0.86
CA LEU A 54 2.88 -4.48 -0.23
C LEU A 54 4.26 -5.07 0.09
N TRP A 55 4.33 -6.38 0.27
CA TRP A 55 5.55 -7.11 0.57
C TRP A 55 6.24 -7.64 -0.69
N ALA A 56 7.57 -7.68 -0.64
CA ALA A 56 8.38 -8.33 -1.67
C ALA A 56 8.28 -9.87 -1.64
N ALA A 57 7.96 -10.45 -0.48
CA ALA A 57 7.79 -11.88 -0.30
C ALA A 57 6.53 -12.20 0.50
N ARG A 58 5.80 -13.25 0.12
CA ARG A 58 4.54 -13.64 0.75
C ARG A 58 4.69 -13.98 2.24
N THR A 59 5.76 -14.68 2.60
CA THR A 59 5.99 -15.19 3.98
C THR A 59 7.45 -15.04 4.39
N GLY A 60 7.71 -15.06 5.71
CA GLY A 60 9.07 -14.94 6.26
C GLY A 60 9.63 -13.50 6.20
N PRO A 61 10.94 -13.33 6.40
CA PRO A 61 11.58 -12.02 6.38
C PRO A 61 11.33 -11.29 5.06
N SER A 62 10.86 -10.05 5.12
CA SER A 62 10.56 -9.29 3.91
C SER A 62 10.64 -7.79 4.15
N VAL A 63 10.85 -7.06 3.05
CA VAL A 63 10.70 -5.60 3.00
C VAL A 63 9.36 -5.31 2.37
N GLY A 64 8.62 -4.39 2.99
CA GLY A 64 7.31 -3.95 2.54
C GLY A 64 7.29 -2.45 2.36
N ILE A 65 6.31 -2.00 1.59
CA ILE A 65 6.06 -0.58 1.35
C ILE A 65 4.58 -0.26 1.53
N ALA A 66 4.31 0.88 2.15
CA ALA A 66 2.95 1.36 2.36
C ALA A 66 2.84 2.81 1.89
N PRO A 67 1.78 3.20 1.16
CA PRO A 67 1.64 4.56 0.66
C PRO A 67 1.47 5.56 1.81
N LEU A 68 2.28 6.64 1.83
CA LEU A 68 2.19 7.70 2.84
C LEU A 68 0.99 8.64 2.63
N SER A 69 0.39 8.60 1.44
CA SER A 69 -0.75 9.43 1.07
C SER A 69 -1.84 8.52 0.49
N PRO A 70 -3.09 8.59 0.97
CA PRO A 70 -4.20 7.78 0.47
C PRO A 70 -4.67 8.18 -0.94
N ASP A 71 -4.04 9.13 -1.61
CA ASP A 71 -4.35 9.54 -2.99
C ASP A 71 -4.06 8.49 -4.07
N LEU A 72 -3.66 7.28 -3.68
CA LEU A 72 -3.58 6.11 -4.56
C LEU A 72 -4.71 5.10 -4.28
N GLY A 73 -5.93 5.54 -3.90
CA GLY A 73 -7.00 4.57 -3.66
C GLY A 73 -8.44 5.03 -3.46
N VAL A 74 -8.75 6.32 -3.26
CA VAL A 74 -10.15 6.76 -3.01
C VAL A 74 -11.07 6.70 -4.25
N ARG A 75 -10.70 5.99 -5.33
CA ARG A 75 -11.61 5.70 -6.46
C ARG A 75 -11.69 4.22 -6.88
N ALA A 76 -11.34 3.27 -6.02
CA ALA A 76 -11.48 1.84 -6.34
C ALA A 76 -12.22 0.97 -5.29
N ALA A 77 -12.78 1.57 -4.24
CA ALA A 77 -13.76 0.92 -3.38
C ALA A 77 -14.97 1.85 -3.23
N GLY A 78 -16.12 1.37 -3.68
CA GLY A 78 -17.29 2.19 -3.98
C GLY A 78 -17.74 3.13 -2.86
N SER A 79 -18.18 4.32 -3.26
CA SER A 79 -19.23 5.03 -2.53
C SER A 79 -20.57 4.44 -2.97
N PRO A 80 -21.36 3.76 -2.11
CA PRO A 80 -22.77 3.60 -2.33
C PRO A 80 -23.48 4.64 -1.46
N SER A 81 -23.80 5.79 -2.04
CA SER A 81 -24.69 6.76 -1.37
C SER A 81 -25.65 7.38 -2.37
N VAL A 82 -26.74 6.63 -2.55
CA VAL A 82 -28.12 7.10 -2.71
C VAL A 82 -28.43 8.02 -3.90
N GLY A 83 -29.13 7.44 -4.88
CA GLY A 83 -29.96 8.20 -5.79
C GLY A 83 -31.13 8.81 -5.02
N MET A 84 -31.14 10.12 -4.88
CA MET A 84 -32.37 10.86 -4.60
C MET A 84 -33.24 10.79 -5.86
N LYS A 85 -34.22 9.88 -5.84
CA LYS A 85 -35.47 10.05 -6.59
C LYS A 85 -36.37 10.91 -5.71
N GLU A 86 -36.61 12.16 -6.10
CA GLU A 86 -37.92 12.77 -5.86
C GLU A 86 -38.35 13.49 -7.13
N SER A 87 -39.54 13.08 -7.58
CA SER A 87 -40.27 13.56 -8.74
C SER A 87 -40.82 14.96 -8.47
N ALA A 88 -40.90 15.77 -9.53
CA ALA A 88 -41.88 16.84 -9.65
C ALA A 88 -42.74 16.57 -10.88
#